data_AF-A0A1V5TZ01-F1
#
_entry.id   AF-A0A1V5TZ01-F1
#
_cell.length_a   1.000
_cell.length_b   1.000
_cell.length_c   1.000
_cell.angle_alpha   90.00
_cell.angle_beta   90.00
_cell.angle_gamma   90.00
#
_symmetry.space_group_name_H-M   'P 1'
#
loop_
_entity.id
_entity.type
_entity.pdbx_description
1 polymer ?
#
loop_
_entity_poly.entity_id
_entity_poly.type
_entity_poly.pdbx_seq_one_letter_code
_entity_poly.pdbx_strand_id
1 'polypeptide(L)'
;MYNDNEKAPGETAFAASCAQESACEKERAELLDLLARFEAGYAKRDWEHANEFARAFFTAKETAVALGTGTGELFVGTDEIASLIESDFRYWGDMRLSFNDAVIRVHERGAWVAVPGAVRYVYDSSERAMANLRRFVEGVLKDEMRAPLNRAALVNWALSLALHAREKDERVQWTPMHLSGVLVKEDGAWKFACMQFSMPGGDFPDERFEYTPAHKADFDKQNERAKSAGWPVPPEAEALLDDFGTGLFAQQGDLREPIGRLFAARGECAALGTESRLFSGYDGIASFFEAYGDCTLALSREHTLARRSGDLLWIVTSGTLTRRMDAAALADRAAKELLCLRECDMNDARALLRAHALCSAVLMEASSGETFTWPVRLSAAASGSGGALRLELAHFSFPFYWIMEDKIAPAER
;
A
#
# COMPACT_ATOMS: atom_id res chain seq x y z
N MET A 1 66.95 14.38 -2.59
CA MET A 1 65.75 13.95 -1.87
C MET A 1 64.56 14.37 -2.72
N TYR A 2 64.14 13.48 -3.62
CA TYR A 2 62.90 13.65 -4.38
C TYR A 2 61.77 13.07 -3.54
N ASN A 3 60.70 13.85 -3.36
CA ASN A 3 59.56 13.52 -2.53
C ASN A 3 58.62 12.62 -3.36
N ASP A 4 58.83 11.31 -3.29
CA ASP A 4 57.94 10.28 -3.88
C ASP A 4 56.70 10.10 -2.98
N ASN A 5 55.74 11.02 -3.04
CA ASN A 5 54.45 10.82 -2.38
C ASN A 5 53.28 11.61 -3.00
N GLU A 6 53.29 11.84 -4.32
CA GLU A 6 52.08 12.19 -5.05
C GLU A 6 51.46 10.92 -5.64
N LYS A 7 50.58 10.26 -4.87
CA LYS A 7 49.71 9.22 -5.42
C LYS A 7 48.85 9.84 -6.53
N ALA A 8 48.83 9.18 -7.68
CA ALA A 8 48.11 9.64 -8.85
C ALA A 8 46.60 9.85 -8.54
N PRO A 9 45.98 10.94 -9.01
CA PRO A 9 44.58 11.29 -8.70
C PRO A 9 43.52 10.22 -9.08
N GLY A 10 43.90 9.21 -9.87
CA GLY A 10 43.03 8.10 -10.27
C GLY A 10 42.93 6.95 -9.27
N GLU A 11 43.95 6.70 -8.44
CA GLU A 11 43.93 5.58 -7.48
C GLU A 11 43.05 5.87 -6.26
N THR A 12 42.95 7.14 -5.84
CA THR A 12 42.12 7.57 -4.71
C THR A 12 40.63 7.56 -5.04
N ALA A 13 40.25 7.91 -6.27
CA ALA A 13 38.86 7.88 -6.73
C ALA A 13 38.32 6.46 -6.89
N PHE A 14 39.13 5.53 -7.41
CA PHE A 14 38.74 4.12 -7.56
C PHE A 14 38.59 3.43 -6.19
N ALA A 15 39.53 3.65 -5.27
CA ALA A 15 39.44 3.10 -3.92
C ALA A 15 38.24 3.65 -3.12
N ALA A 16 37.88 4.93 -3.32
CA ALA A 16 36.68 5.52 -2.72
C ALA A 16 35.38 4.91 -3.29
N SER A 17 35.31 4.69 -4.60
CA SER A 17 34.18 4.00 -5.25
C SER A 17 33.98 2.59 -4.73
N CYS A 18 35.05 1.79 -4.65
CA CYS A 18 34.97 0.42 -4.13
C CYS A 18 34.60 0.37 -2.62
N ALA A 19 35.08 1.32 -1.82
CA ALA A 19 34.72 1.41 -0.40
C ALA A 19 33.24 1.80 -0.20
N GLN A 20 32.72 2.69 -1.06
CA GLN A 20 31.33 3.10 -1.05
C GLN A 20 30.39 1.97 -1.51
N GLU A 21 30.75 1.23 -2.54
CA GLU A 21 30.03 0.02 -2.99
C GLU A 21 29.98 -1.04 -1.88
N SER A 22 31.13 -1.34 -1.25
CA SER A 22 31.20 -2.33 -0.15
C SER A 22 30.39 -1.92 1.09
N ALA A 23 30.35 -0.62 1.43
CA ALA A 23 29.52 -0.11 2.51
C ALA A 23 28.03 -0.24 2.20
N CYS A 24 27.62 0.10 0.97
CA CYS A 24 26.24 -0.02 0.51
C CYS A 24 25.76 -1.48 0.52
N GLU A 25 26.61 -2.43 0.11
CA GLU A 25 26.31 -3.86 0.19
C GLU A 25 26.10 -4.34 1.62
N LYS A 26 26.95 -3.89 2.55
CA LYS A 26 26.81 -4.21 3.98
C LYS A 26 25.48 -3.67 4.53
N GLU A 27 25.15 -2.42 4.26
CA GLU A 27 23.90 -1.82 4.75
C GLU A 27 22.67 -2.48 4.13
N ARG A 28 22.73 -2.85 2.85
CA ARG A 28 21.70 -3.65 2.20
C ARG A 28 21.51 -5.01 2.90
N ALA A 29 22.60 -5.68 3.27
CA ALA A 29 22.53 -6.94 4.00
C ALA A 29 21.90 -6.77 5.41
N GLU A 30 22.25 -5.70 6.14
CA GLU A 30 21.63 -5.36 7.42
C GLU A 30 20.12 -5.13 7.30
N LEU A 31 19.67 -4.44 6.24
CA LEU A 31 18.26 -4.19 5.96
C LEU A 31 17.50 -5.48 5.61
N LEU A 32 18.10 -6.38 4.83
CA LEU A 32 17.52 -7.69 4.54
C LEU A 32 17.40 -8.56 5.79
N ASP A 33 18.40 -8.56 6.66
CA ASP A 33 18.33 -9.23 7.96
C ASP A 33 17.19 -8.67 8.83
N LEU A 34 17.03 -7.34 8.87
CA LEU A 34 15.92 -6.71 9.56
C LEU A 34 14.57 -7.18 9.01
N LEU A 35 14.39 -7.20 7.69
CA LEU A 35 13.16 -7.66 7.06
C LEU A 35 12.88 -9.14 7.35
N ALA A 36 13.91 -9.99 7.34
CA ALA A 36 13.78 -11.41 7.70
C ALA A 36 13.38 -11.60 9.17
N ARG A 37 13.96 -10.84 10.10
CA ARG A 37 13.55 -10.87 11.51
C ARG A 37 12.14 -10.34 11.71
N PHE A 38 11.73 -9.33 10.94
CA PHE A 38 10.37 -8.80 10.98
C PHE A 38 9.35 -9.85 10.54
N GLU A 39 9.58 -10.50 9.39
CA GLU A 39 8.75 -11.62 8.91
C GLU A 39 8.71 -12.79 9.93
N ALA A 40 9.86 -13.15 10.51
CA ALA A 40 9.93 -14.20 11.52
C ALA A 40 9.11 -13.88 12.77
N GLY A 41 9.03 -12.61 13.18
CA GLY A 41 8.14 -12.18 14.26
C GLY A 41 6.66 -12.33 13.91
N TYR A 42 6.26 -11.93 12.70
CA TYR A 42 4.90 -12.17 12.20
C TYR A 42 4.56 -13.65 12.08
N ALA A 43 5.55 -14.52 11.81
CA ALA A 43 5.37 -15.96 11.84
C ALA A 43 5.19 -16.51 13.27
N LYS A 44 5.85 -15.90 14.27
CA LYS A 44 5.76 -16.29 15.69
C LYS A 44 4.43 -15.88 16.33
N ARG A 45 3.87 -14.72 15.94
CA ARG A 45 2.58 -14.19 16.41
C ARG A 45 2.49 -13.99 17.93
N ASP A 46 3.57 -13.54 18.55
CA ASP A 46 3.66 -13.36 19.99
C ASP A 46 2.95 -12.06 20.44
N TRP A 47 1.61 -12.09 20.50
CA TRP A 47 0.79 -10.90 20.78
C TRP A 47 1.01 -10.31 22.17
N GLU A 48 1.47 -11.11 23.14
CA GLU A 48 1.81 -10.63 24.49
C GLU A 48 3.02 -9.69 24.46
N HIS A 49 3.89 -9.85 23.46
CA HIS A 49 5.12 -9.07 23.29
C HIS A 49 5.06 -8.09 22.10
N ALA A 50 3.85 -7.74 21.61
CA ALA A 50 3.67 -6.81 20.49
C ALA A 50 4.34 -5.44 20.72
N ASN A 51 4.32 -4.93 21.96
CA ASN A 51 5.00 -3.68 22.33
C ASN A 51 6.52 -3.76 22.20
N GLU A 52 7.12 -4.88 22.61
CA GLU A 52 8.57 -5.09 22.52
C GLU A 52 8.99 -5.23 21.05
N PHE A 53 8.19 -5.98 20.28
CA PHE A 53 8.37 -6.10 18.84
C PHE A 53 8.32 -4.73 18.16
N ALA A 54 7.31 -3.90 18.43
CA ALA A 54 7.21 -2.55 17.87
C ALA A 54 8.45 -1.70 18.20
N ARG A 55 8.93 -1.71 19.45
CA ARG A 55 10.13 -0.95 19.87
C ARG A 55 11.42 -1.42 19.21
N ALA A 56 11.50 -2.71 18.88
CA ALA A 56 12.65 -3.30 18.22
C ALA A 56 12.75 -2.87 16.75
N PHE A 57 11.62 -2.68 16.06
CA PHE A 57 11.59 -2.42 14.62
C PHE A 57 11.26 -0.98 14.22
N PHE A 58 10.69 -0.16 15.11
CA PHE A 58 10.27 1.20 14.80
C PHE A 58 11.05 2.23 15.60
N THR A 59 11.23 3.41 15.00
CA THR A 59 11.87 4.57 15.64
C THR A 59 11.10 5.02 16.89
N ALA A 60 11.70 5.93 17.65
CA ALA A 60 11.17 6.42 18.91
C ALA A 60 9.66 6.76 18.90
N LYS A 61 9.08 6.71 20.10
CA LYS A 61 7.63 6.65 20.40
C LYS A 61 6.73 7.62 19.63
N GLU A 62 7.20 8.80 19.26
CA GLU A 62 6.37 9.85 18.65
C GLU A 62 6.72 10.15 17.19
N THR A 63 7.61 9.36 16.58
CA THR A 63 8.24 9.69 15.28
C THR A 63 8.03 8.64 14.21
N ALA A 64 7.51 7.46 14.59
CA ALA A 64 7.21 6.37 13.69
C ALA A 64 5.76 6.47 13.15
N VAL A 65 5.54 6.07 11.91
CA VAL A 65 4.20 5.94 11.31
C VAL A 65 4.04 4.56 10.69
N ALA A 66 2.88 3.93 10.90
CA ALA A 66 2.48 2.75 10.15
C ALA A 66 1.11 2.95 9.50
N LEU A 67 1.02 2.54 8.24
CA LEU A 67 -0.23 2.38 7.51
C LEU A 67 -0.55 0.89 7.40
N GLY A 68 -1.64 0.46 8.01
CA GLY A 68 -2.23 -0.85 7.78
C GLY A 68 -2.96 -0.92 6.44
N THR A 69 -3.76 -1.96 6.24
CA THR A 69 -4.49 -2.17 4.99
C THR A 69 -5.81 -1.40 4.90
N GLY A 70 -6.50 -1.12 6.02
CA GLY A 70 -7.82 -0.46 6.03
C GLY A 70 -7.82 1.07 6.12
N THR A 71 -8.98 1.72 5.90
CA THR A 71 -9.11 3.20 5.83
C THR A 71 -8.88 3.90 7.17
N GLY A 72 -9.11 3.21 8.29
CA GLY A 72 -8.88 3.73 9.64
C GLY A 72 -7.50 3.36 10.21
N GLU A 73 -6.61 2.79 9.41
CA GLU A 73 -5.37 2.16 9.87
C GLU A 73 -4.14 3.06 9.67
N LEU A 74 -4.25 4.33 10.09
CA LEU A 74 -3.09 5.18 10.38
C LEU A 74 -2.76 5.09 11.87
N PHE A 75 -1.53 4.71 12.17
CA PHE A 75 -0.99 4.60 13.51
C PHE A 75 0.24 5.49 13.64
N VAL A 76 0.20 6.41 14.59
CA VAL A 76 1.29 7.37 14.83
C VAL A 76 1.92 7.04 16.17
N GLY A 77 3.21 6.71 16.11
CA GLY A 77 4.01 6.36 17.27
C GLY A 77 4.00 4.89 17.63
N THR A 78 5.05 4.46 18.34
CA THR A 78 5.32 3.04 18.59
C THR A 78 4.22 2.33 19.38
N ASP A 79 3.54 3.03 20.29
CA ASP A 79 2.44 2.45 21.09
C ASP A 79 1.21 2.15 20.22
N GLU A 80 0.83 3.06 19.31
CA GLU A 80 -0.26 2.82 18.37
C GLU A 80 0.11 1.72 17.37
N ILE A 81 1.36 1.74 16.88
CA ILE A 81 1.88 0.70 15.97
C ILE A 81 1.86 -0.68 16.65
N ALA A 82 2.14 -0.76 17.96
CA ALA A 82 2.03 -2.01 18.70
C ALA A 82 0.59 -2.56 18.68
N SER A 83 -0.43 -1.70 18.69
CA SER A 83 -1.84 -2.13 18.61
C SER A 83 -2.20 -2.70 17.22
N LEU A 84 -1.64 -2.15 16.14
CA LEU A 84 -1.74 -2.73 14.80
C LEU A 84 -1.11 -4.13 14.78
N ILE A 85 0.13 -4.24 15.27
CA ILE A 85 0.88 -5.50 15.29
C ILE A 85 0.17 -6.56 16.15
N GLU A 86 -0.37 -6.18 17.31
CA GLU A 86 -1.16 -7.09 18.15
C GLU A 86 -2.39 -7.61 17.40
N SER A 87 -3.13 -6.73 16.72
CA SER A 87 -4.27 -7.11 15.88
C SER A 87 -3.84 -8.06 14.76
N ASP A 88 -2.72 -7.75 14.09
CA ASP A 88 -2.21 -8.56 12.99
C ASP A 88 -1.79 -9.95 13.45
N PHE A 89 -1.09 -10.07 14.59
CA PHE A 89 -0.69 -11.35 15.16
C PHE A 89 -1.90 -12.25 15.46
N ARG A 90 -2.99 -11.67 15.95
CA ARG A 90 -4.22 -12.40 16.28
C ARG A 90 -5.02 -12.82 15.06
N TYR A 91 -5.19 -11.90 14.10
CA TYR A 91 -6.26 -12.02 13.11
C TYR A 91 -5.78 -11.99 11.66
N TRP A 92 -4.60 -11.46 11.39
CA TRP A 92 -4.09 -11.39 10.02
C TRP A 92 -3.53 -12.74 9.55
N GLY A 93 -3.42 -12.92 8.24
CA GLY A 93 -2.96 -14.18 7.65
C GLY A 93 -1.45 -14.41 7.80
N ASP A 94 -0.93 -15.51 7.24
CA ASP A 94 0.50 -15.81 7.32
C ASP A 94 1.25 -15.00 6.27
N MET A 95 1.93 -13.95 6.69
CA MET A 95 2.70 -13.08 5.82
C MET A 95 3.99 -13.77 5.34
N ARG A 96 4.29 -13.62 4.05
CA ARG A 96 5.56 -13.97 3.42
C ARG A 96 6.09 -12.84 2.55
N LEU A 97 7.38 -12.54 2.67
CA LEU A 97 8.07 -11.50 1.91
C LEU A 97 9.04 -12.13 0.88
N SER A 98 9.12 -11.54 -0.31
CA SER A 98 10.08 -11.93 -1.34
C SER A 98 11.33 -11.06 -1.27
N PHE A 99 12.34 -11.52 -0.53
CA PHE A 99 13.59 -10.77 -0.37
C PHE A 99 14.42 -10.66 -1.66
N ASN A 100 14.27 -11.63 -2.58
CA ASN A 100 14.96 -11.60 -3.87
C ASN A 100 14.45 -10.47 -4.77
N ASP A 101 13.17 -10.12 -4.62
CA ASP A 101 12.51 -9.07 -5.41
C ASP A 101 12.45 -7.73 -4.65
N ALA A 102 13.11 -7.64 -3.49
CA ALA A 102 13.14 -6.43 -2.69
C ALA A 102 13.96 -5.33 -3.37
N VAL A 103 13.34 -4.17 -3.55
CA VAL A 103 14.03 -2.95 -3.97
C VAL A 103 14.42 -2.17 -2.73
N ILE A 104 15.72 -1.95 -2.58
CA ILE A 104 16.33 -1.27 -1.43
C ILE A 104 17.23 -0.16 -1.97
N ARG A 105 17.06 1.06 -1.45
CA ARG A 105 17.97 2.18 -1.70
C ARG A 105 18.48 2.71 -0.38
N VAL A 106 19.81 2.78 -0.30
CA VAL A 106 20.53 3.21 0.90
C VAL A 106 21.07 4.62 0.68
N HIS A 107 20.89 5.45 1.68
CA HIS A 107 21.39 6.81 1.83
C HIS A 107 22.24 6.88 3.11
N GLU A 108 23.05 7.93 3.28
CA GLU A 108 24.01 8.04 4.40
C GLU A 108 23.37 7.79 5.78
N ARG A 109 22.11 8.21 5.98
CA ARG A 109 21.39 8.11 7.26
C ARG A 109 19.98 7.55 7.15
N GLY A 110 19.66 6.96 6.02
CA GLY A 110 18.31 6.52 5.72
C GLY A 110 18.29 5.46 4.63
N ALA A 111 17.19 4.76 4.52
CA ALA A 111 16.94 3.88 3.40
C ALA A 111 15.45 3.89 3.09
N TRP A 112 15.08 3.54 1.87
CA TRP A 112 13.72 3.10 1.59
C TRP A 112 13.72 1.70 1.02
N VAL A 113 12.65 0.98 1.30
CA VAL A 113 12.42 -0.38 0.84
C VAL A 113 11.04 -0.51 0.20
N ALA A 114 10.96 -1.34 -0.82
CA ALA A 114 9.72 -1.86 -1.38
C ALA A 114 9.90 -3.37 -1.57
N VAL A 115 9.09 -4.16 -0.88
CA VAL A 115 9.24 -5.61 -0.76
C VAL A 115 7.92 -6.26 -1.16
N PRO A 116 7.87 -6.96 -2.31
CA PRO A 116 6.72 -7.77 -2.67
C PRO A 116 6.52 -8.88 -1.64
N GLY A 117 5.27 -9.29 -1.44
CA GLY A 117 4.93 -10.38 -0.55
C GLY A 117 3.57 -10.99 -0.86
N ALA A 118 3.15 -11.89 0.01
CA ALA A 118 1.81 -12.44 0.00
C ALA A 118 1.38 -12.78 1.43
N VAL A 119 0.08 -12.72 1.68
CA VAL A 119 -0.53 -13.18 2.92
C VAL A 119 -1.35 -14.42 2.64
N ARG A 120 -1.07 -15.50 3.38
CA ARG A 120 -1.85 -16.73 3.31
C ARG A 120 -3.04 -16.68 4.25
N TYR A 121 -4.21 -16.90 3.69
CA TYR A 121 -5.45 -17.08 4.43
C TYR A 121 -5.96 -18.52 4.29
N VAL A 122 -6.59 -19.00 5.35
CA VAL A 122 -7.32 -20.27 5.37
C VAL A 122 -8.73 -19.96 5.82
N TYR A 123 -9.69 -20.39 5.00
CA TYR A 123 -11.11 -20.21 5.23
C TYR A 123 -11.74 -21.57 5.45
N ASP A 124 -12.60 -21.69 6.46
CA ASP A 124 -13.37 -22.91 6.72
C ASP A 124 -14.84 -22.75 6.33
N SER A 125 -15.52 -23.88 6.15
CA SER A 125 -17.00 -24.00 5.96
C SER A 125 -17.74 -24.38 7.22
N SER A 126 -17.16 -24.06 8.38
CA SER A 126 -17.79 -24.39 9.65
C SER A 126 -19.18 -23.75 9.77
N GLU A 127 -20.02 -24.32 10.64
CA GLU A 127 -21.30 -23.70 10.98
C GLU A 127 -21.12 -22.27 11.50
N ARG A 128 -19.99 -22.00 12.19
CA ARG A 128 -19.60 -20.66 12.64
C ARG A 128 -19.41 -19.72 11.45
N ALA A 129 -18.61 -20.11 10.46
CA ALA A 129 -18.38 -19.30 9.26
C ALA A 129 -19.69 -19.02 8.50
N MET A 130 -20.56 -20.01 8.35
CA MET A 130 -21.87 -19.84 7.73
C MET A 130 -22.80 -18.95 8.55
N ALA A 131 -22.77 -19.04 9.88
CA ALA A 131 -23.51 -18.14 10.77
C ALA A 131 -22.99 -16.70 10.67
N ASN A 132 -21.68 -16.51 10.53
CA ASN A 132 -21.05 -15.19 10.36
C ASN A 132 -21.47 -14.57 9.03
N LEU A 133 -21.43 -15.33 7.94
CA LEU A 133 -21.92 -14.89 6.63
C LEU A 133 -23.41 -14.54 6.68
N ARG A 134 -24.25 -15.35 7.33
CA ARG A 134 -25.67 -15.04 7.50
C ARG A 134 -25.87 -13.71 8.24
N ARG A 135 -25.16 -13.51 9.36
CA ARG A 135 -25.20 -12.25 10.12
C ARG A 135 -24.76 -11.06 9.28
N PHE A 136 -23.71 -11.22 8.48
CA PHE A 136 -23.27 -10.20 7.54
C PHE A 136 -24.36 -9.85 6.51
N VAL A 137 -24.93 -10.85 5.84
CA VAL A 137 -26.02 -10.66 4.85
C VAL A 137 -27.22 -9.97 5.50
N GLU A 138 -27.64 -10.40 6.69
CA GLU A 138 -28.72 -9.75 7.42
C GLU A 138 -28.39 -8.30 7.78
N GLY A 139 -27.14 -8.01 8.17
CA GLY A 139 -26.66 -6.66 8.45
C GLY A 139 -26.74 -5.76 7.21
N VAL A 140 -26.24 -6.24 6.07
CA VAL A 140 -26.29 -5.51 4.79
C VAL A 140 -27.73 -5.24 4.36
N LEU A 141 -28.63 -6.23 4.47
CA LEU A 141 -30.03 -6.06 4.08
C LEU A 141 -30.77 -5.04 4.96
N LYS A 142 -30.40 -4.93 6.24
CA LYS A 142 -30.94 -3.98 7.21
C LYS A 142 -30.29 -2.60 7.16
N ASP A 143 -29.19 -2.42 6.42
CA ASP A 143 -28.51 -1.12 6.27
C ASP A 143 -29.32 -0.20 5.34
N GLU A 144 -30.24 0.56 5.93
CA GLU A 144 -31.10 1.50 5.21
C GLU A 144 -30.33 2.70 4.61
N MET A 145 -29.07 2.91 5.01
CA MET A 145 -28.21 3.95 4.43
C MET A 145 -27.66 3.53 3.05
N ARG A 146 -27.75 2.24 2.70
CA ARG A 146 -27.35 1.71 1.39
C ARG A 146 -28.52 1.65 0.42
N ALA A 147 -28.25 2.03 -0.83
CA ALA A 147 -29.21 1.87 -1.92
C ALA A 147 -29.65 0.39 -2.07
N PRO A 148 -30.93 0.09 -2.40
CA PRO A 148 -31.42 -1.29 -2.51
C PRO A 148 -30.60 -2.17 -3.47
N LEU A 149 -30.21 -1.63 -4.63
CA LEU A 149 -29.38 -2.37 -5.60
C LEU A 149 -27.95 -2.60 -5.07
N ASN A 150 -27.36 -1.62 -4.38
CA ASN A 150 -26.05 -1.78 -3.73
C ASN A 150 -26.08 -2.92 -2.70
N ARG A 151 -27.13 -2.99 -1.86
CA ARG A 151 -27.33 -4.09 -0.90
C ARG A 151 -27.40 -5.45 -1.58
N ALA A 152 -28.21 -5.57 -2.63
CA ALA A 152 -28.36 -6.82 -3.38
C ALA A 152 -27.05 -7.25 -4.05
N ALA A 153 -26.31 -6.30 -4.64
CA ALA A 153 -25.03 -6.57 -5.30
C ALA A 153 -23.94 -6.98 -4.29
N LEU A 154 -23.87 -6.34 -3.12
CA LEU A 154 -22.95 -6.71 -2.05
C LEU A 154 -23.26 -8.10 -1.47
N VAL A 155 -24.55 -8.43 -1.28
CA VAL A 155 -24.98 -9.77 -0.88
C VAL A 155 -24.62 -10.80 -1.96
N ASN A 156 -24.83 -10.49 -3.24
CA ASN A 156 -24.43 -11.37 -4.34
C ASN A 156 -22.90 -11.64 -4.34
N TRP A 157 -22.09 -10.59 -4.10
CA TRP A 157 -20.65 -10.74 -3.91
C TRP A 157 -20.32 -11.64 -2.72
N ALA A 158 -20.92 -11.40 -1.56
CA ALA A 158 -20.68 -12.18 -0.34
C ALA A 158 -21.06 -13.66 -0.52
N LEU A 159 -22.18 -13.94 -1.18
CA LEU A 159 -22.64 -15.31 -1.46
C LEU A 159 -21.71 -16.03 -2.45
N SER A 160 -21.05 -15.31 -3.37
CA SER A 160 -20.03 -15.91 -4.24
C SER A 160 -18.94 -16.60 -3.44
N LEU A 161 -18.52 -16.00 -2.32
CA LEU A 161 -17.45 -16.49 -1.47
C LEU A 161 -17.81 -17.82 -0.78
N ALA A 162 -19.09 -18.06 -0.53
CA ALA A 162 -19.59 -19.31 0.05
C ALA A 162 -19.72 -20.44 -0.98
N LEU A 163 -19.99 -20.10 -2.25
CA LEU A 163 -20.30 -21.07 -3.30
C LEU A 163 -19.08 -21.68 -3.98
N HIS A 164 -17.88 -21.18 -3.71
CA HIS A 164 -16.66 -21.71 -4.32
C HIS A 164 -16.12 -22.93 -3.57
N ALA A 165 -15.76 -23.97 -4.33
CA ALA A 165 -15.39 -25.29 -3.84
C ALA A 165 -14.22 -25.24 -2.84
N ARG A 166 -14.35 -26.04 -1.78
CA ARG A 166 -13.40 -26.14 -0.67
C ARG A 166 -12.90 -27.56 -0.63
N GLU A 167 -11.59 -27.75 -0.73
CA GLU A 167 -11.01 -29.08 -0.57
C GLU A 167 -11.06 -29.41 0.92
N LYS A 168 -11.73 -30.50 1.30
CA LYS A 168 -11.83 -30.95 2.70
C LYS A 168 -12.35 -29.84 3.64
N ASP A 169 -13.35 -29.08 3.19
CA ASP A 169 -13.96 -27.96 3.92
C ASP A 169 -13.07 -26.73 4.18
N GLU A 170 -11.88 -26.69 3.58
CA GLU A 170 -10.98 -25.53 3.66
C GLU A 170 -10.66 -24.94 2.28
N ARG A 171 -10.41 -23.63 2.26
CA ARG A 171 -9.82 -22.94 1.11
C ARG A 171 -8.58 -22.17 1.55
N VAL A 172 -7.45 -22.48 0.91
CA VAL A 172 -6.21 -21.72 1.08
C VAL A 172 -6.09 -20.69 -0.02
N GLN A 173 -5.92 -19.43 0.35
CA GLN A 173 -5.68 -18.33 -0.58
C GLN A 173 -4.38 -17.62 -0.23
N TRP A 174 -3.54 -17.41 -1.24
CA TRP A 174 -2.41 -16.49 -1.15
C TRP A 174 -2.82 -15.19 -1.82
N THR A 175 -2.92 -14.13 -1.04
CA THR A 175 -3.24 -12.80 -1.58
C THR A 175 -1.95 -11.99 -1.67
N PRO A 176 -1.59 -11.48 -2.86
CA PRO A 176 -0.42 -10.63 -3.01
C PRO A 176 -0.51 -9.43 -2.08
N MET A 177 0.64 -8.92 -1.66
CA MET A 177 0.77 -7.69 -0.87
C MET A 177 2.10 -7.01 -1.18
N HIS A 178 2.26 -5.77 -0.74
CA HIS A 178 3.56 -5.13 -0.64
C HIS A 178 3.77 -4.53 0.75
N LEU A 179 5.01 -4.62 1.22
CA LEU A 179 5.52 -3.83 2.32
C LEU A 179 6.43 -2.76 1.73
N SER A 180 6.18 -1.50 2.03
CA SER A 180 7.15 -0.43 1.77
C SER A 180 7.46 0.33 3.05
N GLY A 181 8.60 1.00 3.08
CA GLY A 181 8.91 1.83 4.23
C GLY A 181 10.16 2.67 4.05
N VAL A 182 10.29 3.65 4.93
CA VAL A 182 11.51 4.42 5.14
C VAL A 182 12.12 4.00 6.46
N LEU A 183 13.40 3.63 6.42
CA LEU A 183 14.18 3.20 7.56
C LEU A 183 15.28 4.21 7.86
N VAL A 184 15.64 4.31 9.12
CA VAL A 184 16.69 5.19 9.63
C VAL A 184 17.54 4.41 10.63
N LYS A 185 18.80 4.83 10.80
CA LYS A 185 19.72 4.16 11.72
C LYS A 185 19.70 4.88 13.06
N GLU A 186 19.12 4.24 14.08
CA GLU A 186 19.11 4.70 15.48
C GLU A 186 19.99 3.79 16.33
N ASP A 187 20.93 4.36 17.08
CA ASP A 187 21.87 3.62 17.94
C ASP A 187 22.59 2.45 17.22
N GLY A 188 22.91 2.65 15.94
CA GLY A 188 23.58 1.65 15.09
C GLY A 188 22.68 0.58 14.49
N ALA A 189 21.37 0.59 14.78
CA ALA A 189 20.40 -0.35 14.24
C ALA A 189 19.41 0.33 13.28
N TRP A 190 19.07 -0.34 12.18
CA TRP A 190 18.01 0.10 11.29
C TRP A 190 16.64 -0.05 11.96
N LYS A 191 15.77 0.94 11.74
CA LYS A 191 14.38 0.96 12.22
C LYS A 191 13.47 1.66 11.23
N PHE A 192 12.22 1.21 11.12
CA PHE A 192 11.18 1.88 10.36
C PHE A 192 10.81 3.22 11.01
N ALA A 193 11.00 4.30 10.26
CA ALA A 193 10.39 5.60 10.55
C ALA A 193 8.99 5.69 9.93
N CYS A 194 8.78 5.05 8.79
CA CYS A 194 7.49 4.92 8.14
C CYS A 194 7.36 3.53 7.53
N MET A 195 6.20 2.90 7.66
CA MET A 195 5.87 1.62 7.04
C MET A 195 4.45 1.65 6.46
N GLN A 196 4.25 0.99 5.33
CA GLN A 196 2.93 0.78 4.74
C GLN A 196 2.78 -0.67 4.28
N PHE A 197 1.69 -1.30 4.69
CA PHE A 197 1.15 -2.49 4.05
C PHE A 197 0.14 -2.08 2.98
N SER A 198 0.22 -2.71 1.82
CA SER A 198 -0.81 -2.61 0.79
C SER A 198 -1.15 -3.97 0.22
N MET A 199 -2.40 -4.09 -0.20
CA MET A 199 -2.94 -5.23 -0.93
C MET A 199 -3.37 -4.71 -2.31
N PRO A 200 -3.34 -5.53 -3.36
CA PRO A 200 -3.77 -5.11 -4.67
C PRO A 200 -5.26 -4.75 -4.61
N GLY A 201 -5.58 -3.51 -4.98
CA GLY A 201 -6.95 -3.12 -5.29
C GLY A 201 -7.45 -3.90 -6.50
N GLY A 202 -8.72 -4.32 -6.47
CA GLY A 202 -9.41 -4.76 -7.68
C GLY A 202 -9.60 -3.60 -8.65
N ASP A 203 -10.20 -3.87 -9.80
CA ASP A 203 -10.57 -2.84 -10.79
C ASP A 203 -11.44 -1.73 -10.19
N PHE A 204 -12.12 -2.07 -9.09
CA PHE A 204 -12.86 -1.17 -8.24
C PHE A 204 -12.41 -1.32 -6.77
N PRO A 205 -11.92 -0.26 -6.11
CA PRO A 205 -11.47 -0.28 -4.71
C PRO A 205 -12.59 -0.68 -3.76
N ASP A 206 -12.31 -1.42 -2.68
CA ASP A 206 -13.38 -1.91 -1.77
C ASP A 206 -14.22 -0.80 -1.15
N GLU A 207 -13.59 0.32 -0.80
CA GLU A 207 -14.26 1.44 -0.13
C GLU A 207 -14.62 2.55 -1.11
N ARG A 208 -15.91 2.92 -1.12
CA ARG A 208 -16.48 4.05 -1.86
C ARG A 208 -17.29 4.91 -0.89
N PHE A 209 -17.15 6.23 -0.97
CA PHE A 209 -17.93 7.13 -0.13
C PHE A 209 -19.42 7.08 -0.47
N GLU A 210 -19.76 6.79 -1.72
CA GLU A 210 -21.13 6.70 -2.21
C GLU A 210 -21.86 5.43 -1.74
N TYR A 211 -21.15 4.42 -1.22
CA TYR A 211 -21.76 3.16 -0.82
C TYR A 211 -22.37 3.26 0.57
N THR A 212 -21.65 3.86 1.52
CA THR A 212 -22.11 4.03 2.89
C THR A 212 -21.39 5.20 3.56
N PRO A 213 -22.08 5.97 4.42
CA PRO A 213 -21.43 7.00 5.23
C PRO A 213 -20.31 6.48 6.14
N ALA A 214 -20.31 5.17 6.47
CA ALA A 214 -19.30 4.56 7.33
C ALA A 214 -17.88 4.67 6.75
N HIS A 215 -17.69 4.44 5.45
CA HIS A 215 -16.38 4.56 4.80
C HIS A 215 -15.83 5.99 4.90
N LYS A 216 -16.70 6.98 4.70
CA LYS A 216 -16.31 8.38 4.87
C LYS A 216 -15.96 8.70 6.33
N ALA A 217 -16.72 8.18 7.29
CA ALA A 217 -16.44 8.38 8.71
C ALA A 217 -15.09 7.77 9.12
N ASP A 218 -14.74 6.58 8.62
CA ASP A 218 -13.43 5.96 8.86
C ASP A 218 -12.29 6.77 8.22
N PHE A 219 -12.50 7.29 7.01
CA PHE A 219 -11.54 8.17 6.33
C PHE A 219 -11.31 9.46 7.12
N ASP A 220 -12.39 10.09 7.59
CA ASP A 220 -12.33 11.31 8.39
C ASP A 220 -11.63 11.04 9.73
N LYS A 221 -11.86 9.88 10.35
CA LYS A 221 -11.15 9.47 11.58
C LYS A 221 -9.64 9.33 11.38
N GLN A 222 -9.21 8.73 10.26
CA GLN A 222 -7.79 8.68 9.91
C GLN A 222 -7.21 10.09 9.73
N ASN A 223 -7.93 10.97 9.05
CA ASN A 223 -7.50 12.35 8.82
C ASN A 223 -7.34 13.15 10.13
N GLU A 224 -8.28 12.98 11.07
CA GLU A 224 -8.18 13.60 12.38
C GLU A 224 -6.99 13.05 13.19
N ARG A 225 -6.60 11.78 13.01
CA ARG A 225 -5.35 11.26 13.61
C ARG A 225 -4.11 11.94 13.04
N ALA A 226 -4.02 12.06 11.71
CA ALA A 226 -2.91 12.76 11.06
C ALA A 226 -2.80 14.21 11.56
N LYS A 227 -3.94 14.91 11.60
CA LYS A 227 -4.02 16.28 12.11
C LYS A 227 -3.62 16.39 13.58
N SER A 228 -4.08 15.46 14.42
CA SER A 228 -3.79 15.43 15.86
C SER A 228 -2.32 15.13 16.17
N ALA A 229 -1.61 14.43 15.28
CA ALA A 229 -0.17 14.24 15.42
C ALA A 229 0.58 15.58 15.36
N GLY A 230 0.06 16.58 14.63
CA GLY A 230 0.55 17.95 14.67
C GLY A 230 1.98 18.13 14.12
N TRP A 231 2.41 17.26 13.21
CA TRP A 231 3.76 17.35 12.65
C TRP A 231 3.85 18.50 11.65
N PRO A 232 4.89 19.34 11.72
CA PRO A 232 5.09 20.39 10.72
C PRO A 232 5.41 19.77 9.37
N VAL A 233 4.62 20.12 8.34
CA VAL A 233 4.90 19.72 6.95
C VAL A 233 5.94 20.69 6.38
N PRO A 234 7.11 20.23 5.91
CA PRO A 234 8.09 21.12 5.31
C PRO A 234 7.52 21.80 4.04
N PRO A 235 7.81 23.09 3.79
CA PRO A 235 7.29 23.80 2.61
C PRO A 235 7.61 23.10 1.28
N GLU A 236 8.77 22.46 1.19
CA GLU A 236 9.16 21.68 0.01
C GLU A 236 8.32 20.41 -0.19
N ALA A 237 7.73 19.86 0.88
CA ALA A 237 6.78 18.75 0.79
C ALA A 237 5.42 19.25 0.28
N GLU A 238 4.97 20.41 0.76
CA GLU A 238 3.71 21.03 0.29
C GLU A 238 3.79 21.35 -1.21
N ALA A 239 4.89 21.97 -1.65
CA ALA A 239 5.12 22.27 -3.06
C ALA A 239 5.13 20.98 -3.92
N LEU A 240 5.75 19.91 -3.42
CA LEU A 240 5.76 18.62 -4.12
C LEU A 240 4.35 18.03 -4.25
N LEU A 241 3.52 18.09 -3.20
CA LEU A 241 2.13 17.60 -3.24
C LEU A 241 1.26 18.39 -4.23
N ASP A 242 1.50 19.70 -4.36
CA ASP A 242 0.79 20.56 -5.30
C ASP A 242 1.13 20.25 -6.75
N ASP A 243 2.42 20.12 -7.03
CA ASP A 243 2.91 19.72 -8.34
C ASP A 243 2.39 18.32 -8.70
N PHE A 244 2.23 17.44 -7.71
CA PHE A 244 1.71 16.10 -7.92
C PHE A 244 0.24 16.09 -8.38
N GLY A 245 -0.63 16.82 -7.66
CA GLY A 245 -2.07 16.87 -7.98
C GLY A 245 -2.37 17.59 -9.30
N THR A 246 -1.65 18.69 -9.58
CA THR A 246 -1.90 19.53 -10.76
C THR A 246 -1.07 19.12 -11.99
N GLY A 247 0.07 18.47 -11.79
CA GLY A 247 1.04 18.17 -12.84
C GLY A 247 0.94 16.79 -13.47
N LEU A 248 0.49 15.76 -12.73
CA LEU A 248 0.44 14.38 -13.24
C LEU A 248 -0.98 13.92 -13.57
N PHE A 249 -1.90 13.98 -12.61
CA PHE A 249 -3.27 13.47 -12.81
C PHE A 249 -4.16 14.37 -13.67
N ALA A 250 -3.84 15.67 -13.76
CA ALA A 250 -4.64 16.62 -14.55
C ALA A 250 -4.19 16.72 -16.02
N GLN A 251 -3.10 16.06 -16.43
CA GLN A 251 -2.54 16.20 -17.77
C GLN A 251 -2.93 15.04 -18.68
N GLN A 252 -3.41 15.37 -19.88
CA GLN A 252 -3.49 14.41 -20.99
C GLN A 252 -2.27 14.61 -21.90
N GLY A 253 -1.56 13.53 -22.25
CA GLY A 253 -0.43 13.56 -23.18
C GLY A 253 0.86 12.99 -22.61
N ASP A 254 2.01 13.44 -23.11
CA ASP A 254 3.34 12.94 -22.71
C ASP A 254 3.68 13.36 -21.28
N LEU A 255 3.72 12.37 -20.38
CA LEU A 255 4.00 12.57 -18.95
C LEU A 255 5.50 12.64 -18.61
N ARG A 256 6.40 12.49 -19.59
CA ARG A 256 7.86 12.45 -19.31
C ARG A 256 8.39 13.71 -18.64
N GLU A 257 7.95 14.89 -19.08
CA GLU A 257 8.41 16.15 -18.51
C GLU A 257 7.88 16.34 -17.07
N PRO A 258 6.56 16.21 -16.79
CA PRO A 258 6.06 16.19 -15.41
C PRO A 258 6.77 15.17 -14.51
N ILE A 259 6.99 13.95 -14.99
CA ILE A 259 7.70 12.92 -14.23
C ILE A 259 9.14 13.34 -13.96
N GLY A 260 9.87 13.89 -14.94
CA GLY A 260 11.23 14.39 -14.73
C GLY A 260 11.34 15.57 -13.76
N ARG A 261 10.24 16.30 -13.54
CA ARG A 261 10.13 17.34 -12.50
C ARG A 261 9.76 16.77 -11.13
N LEU A 262 9.06 15.64 -11.03
CA LEU A 262 8.59 15.14 -9.73
C LEU A 262 9.44 14.00 -9.18
N PHE A 263 10.06 13.20 -10.05
CA PHE A 263 10.81 12.01 -9.67
C PHE A 263 12.31 12.17 -9.87
N ALA A 264 13.08 11.39 -9.12
CA ALA A 264 14.53 11.29 -9.23
C ALA A 264 14.97 10.77 -10.61
N ALA A 265 16.28 10.73 -10.87
CA ALA A 265 16.80 10.35 -12.18
C ALA A 265 16.37 8.95 -12.64
N ARG A 266 16.44 8.70 -13.95
CA ARG A 266 16.04 7.43 -14.56
C ARG A 266 16.88 6.27 -13.98
N GLY A 267 16.23 5.37 -13.24
CA GLY A 267 16.86 4.23 -12.54
C GLY A 267 16.88 4.35 -11.02
N GLU A 268 16.57 5.53 -10.49
CA GLU A 268 16.56 5.85 -9.06
C GLU A 268 15.14 6.03 -8.52
N CYS A 269 14.14 6.10 -9.40
CA CYS A 269 12.74 6.32 -9.04
C CYS A 269 11.83 5.13 -9.35
N ALA A 270 10.82 4.96 -8.51
CA ALA A 270 9.72 4.03 -8.72
C ALA A 270 8.38 4.57 -8.19
N ALA A 271 7.29 4.09 -8.78
CA ALA A 271 5.95 4.18 -8.22
C ALA A 271 5.43 2.78 -7.91
N LEU A 272 4.87 2.57 -6.73
CA LEU A 272 4.15 1.37 -6.37
C LEU A 272 2.65 1.69 -6.48
N GLY A 273 1.99 1.07 -7.46
CA GLY A 273 0.59 1.30 -7.75
C GLY A 273 -0.36 0.61 -6.77
N THR A 274 -1.64 0.97 -6.83
CA THR A 274 -2.69 0.41 -5.97
C THR A 274 -2.95 -1.08 -6.25
N GLU A 275 -2.57 -1.56 -7.42
CA GLU A 275 -2.54 -2.96 -7.82
C GLU A 275 -1.33 -3.72 -7.25
N SER A 276 -0.55 -3.10 -6.35
CA SER A 276 0.67 -3.68 -5.78
C SER A 276 1.71 -4.07 -6.85
N ARG A 277 1.84 -3.25 -7.91
CA ARG A 277 2.86 -3.40 -8.95
C ARG A 277 3.87 -2.26 -8.87
N LEU A 278 5.15 -2.62 -8.96
CA LEU A 278 6.23 -1.65 -9.03
C LEU A 278 6.46 -1.18 -10.48
N PHE A 279 6.44 0.13 -10.67
CA PHE A 279 6.73 0.82 -11.92
C PHE A 279 8.02 1.60 -11.78
N SER A 280 9.08 1.14 -12.43
CA SER A 280 10.41 1.75 -12.30
C SER A 280 10.75 2.64 -13.49
N GLY A 281 11.41 3.76 -13.20
CA GLY A 281 11.83 4.73 -14.21
C GLY A 281 10.64 5.44 -14.89
N TYR A 282 10.96 6.38 -15.78
CA TYR A 282 9.95 7.31 -16.29
C TYR A 282 8.87 6.63 -17.14
N ASP A 283 9.24 5.70 -18.01
CA ASP A 283 8.26 5.04 -18.88
C ASP A 283 7.30 4.14 -18.06
N GLY A 284 7.80 3.46 -17.03
CA GLY A 284 6.97 2.69 -16.12
C GLY A 284 6.01 3.59 -15.33
N ILE A 285 6.54 4.66 -14.74
CA ILE A 285 5.74 5.62 -13.96
C ILE A 285 4.69 6.30 -14.85
N ALA A 286 5.00 6.62 -16.10
CA ALA A 286 4.04 7.17 -17.06
C ALA A 286 2.90 6.18 -17.31
N SER A 287 3.21 4.91 -17.57
CA SER A 287 2.20 3.87 -17.77
C SER A 287 1.26 3.69 -16.57
N PHE A 288 1.77 3.89 -15.34
CA PHE A 288 0.92 3.89 -14.14
C PHE A 288 -0.09 5.04 -14.17
N PHE A 289 0.34 6.28 -14.40
CA PHE A 289 -0.58 7.43 -14.40
C PHE A 289 -1.54 7.44 -15.59
N GLU A 290 -1.12 6.93 -16.75
CA GLU A 290 -1.99 6.77 -17.92
C GLU A 290 -3.20 5.88 -17.62
N ALA A 291 -3.05 4.85 -16.78
CA ALA A 291 -4.15 3.98 -16.34
C ALA A 291 -5.21 4.71 -15.48
N TYR A 292 -4.87 5.91 -14.98
CA TYR A 292 -5.74 6.78 -14.19
C TYR A 292 -6.02 8.13 -14.86
N GLY A 293 -5.77 8.26 -16.16
CA GLY A 293 -5.95 9.53 -16.90
C GLY A 293 -7.40 10.04 -16.97
N ASP A 294 -8.37 9.24 -16.56
CA ASP A 294 -9.79 9.60 -16.41
C ASP A 294 -10.20 9.92 -14.97
N CYS A 295 -9.24 9.98 -14.05
CA CYS A 295 -9.45 10.24 -12.63
C CYS A 295 -8.90 11.59 -12.20
N THR A 296 -9.52 12.18 -11.18
CA THR A 296 -9.02 13.36 -10.48
C THR A 296 -8.47 12.94 -9.12
N LEU A 297 -7.18 13.19 -8.89
CA LEU A 297 -6.54 13.01 -7.58
C LEU A 297 -6.56 14.32 -6.78
N ALA A 298 -6.97 14.24 -5.51
CA ALA A 298 -6.84 15.33 -4.55
C ALA A 298 -6.13 14.80 -3.29
N LEU A 299 -4.91 15.24 -3.04
CA LEU A 299 -4.14 14.92 -1.83
C LEU A 299 -4.34 16.00 -0.76
N SER A 300 -4.42 15.62 0.51
CA SER A 300 -4.67 16.53 1.61
C SER A 300 -3.39 17.05 2.24
N ARG A 301 -3.14 18.36 2.12
CA ARG A 301 -2.04 19.02 2.86
C ARG A 301 -2.27 18.99 4.37
N GLU A 302 -3.51 19.25 4.80
CA GLU A 302 -3.87 19.29 6.22
C GLU A 302 -3.71 17.93 6.91
N HIS A 303 -3.82 16.84 6.16
CA HIS A 303 -3.71 15.47 6.68
C HIS A 303 -2.39 14.80 6.28
N THR A 304 -1.34 15.61 6.06
CA THR A 304 -0.01 15.13 5.71
C THR A 304 0.89 15.03 6.94
N LEU A 305 1.59 13.91 7.06
CA LEU A 305 2.70 13.71 7.97
C LEU A 305 3.99 13.65 7.14
N ALA A 306 4.96 14.49 7.45
CA ALA A 306 6.23 14.47 6.74
C ALA A 306 7.39 14.67 7.71
N ARG A 307 8.50 13.97 7.46
CA ARG A 307 9.68 14.09 8.31
C ARG A 307 10.95 13.79 7.54
N ARG A 308 12.00 14.55 7.87
CA ARG A 308 13.34 14.40 7.30
C ARG A 308 14.20 13.48 8.18
N SER A 309 14.93 12.59 7.54
CA SER A 309 16.02 11.80 8.12
C SER A 309 17.23 11.80 7.22
N GLY A 310 18.25 12.58 7.59
CA GLY A 310 19.36 12.90 6.69
C GLY A 310 18.84 13.62 5.44
N ASP A 311 19.24 13.13 4.28
CA ASP A 311 18.84 13.71 2.99
C ASP A 311 17.48 13.22 2.49
N LEU A 312 16.91 12.21 3.14
CA LEU A 312 15.63 11.63 2.78
C LEU A 312 14.50 12.32 3.54
N LEU A 313 13.54 12.87 2.81
CA LEU A 313 12.24 13.27 3.30
C LEU A 313 11.26 12.12 3.01
N TRP A 314 10.51 11.71 4.03
CA TRP A 314 9.37 10.83 3.83
C TRP A 314 8.07 11.56 4.11
N ILE A 315 7.04 11.20 3.35
CA ILE A 315 5.73 11.85 3.35
C ILE A 315 4.67 10.75 3.43
N VAL A 316 3.67 10.93 4.28
CA VAL A 316 2.44 10.14 4.33
C VAL A 316 1.28 11.11 4.22
N THR A 317 0.39 10.90 3.26
CA THR A 317 -0.79 11.74 3.07
C THR A 317 -1.99 10.91 2.64
N SER A 318 -3.18 11.36 3.04
CA SER A 318 -4.44 10.84 2.56
C SER A 318 -4.99 11.74 1.44
N GLY A 319 -5.86 11.17 0.62
CA GLY A 319 -6.53 11.90 -0.44
C GLY A 319 -7.76 11.17 -0.95
N THR A 320 -8.30 11.71 -2.03
CA THR A 320 -9.40 11.10 -2.77
C THR A 320 -9.03 10.95 -4.23
N LEU A 321 -9.42 9.84 -4.83
CA LEU A 321 -9.39 9.63 -6.27
C LEU A 321 -10.83 9.56 -6.75
N THR A 322 -11.20 10.46 -7.66
CA THR A 322 -12.56 10.55 -8.21
C THR A 322 -12.57 10.18 -9.67
N ARG A 323 -13.49 9.30 -10.08
CA ARG A 323 -13.74 8.94 -11.47
C ARG A 323 -15.19 9.24 -11.83
N ARG A 324 -15.43 9.69 -13.07
CA ARG A 324 -16.78 9.79 -13.63
C ARG A 324 -16.97 8.76 -14.74
N MET A 325 -17.99 7.91 -14.61
CA MET A 325 -18.32 6.88 -15.60
C MET A 325 -19.82 6.55 -15.54
N ASP A 326 -20.48 6.50 -16.69
CA ASP A 326 -21.87 6.04 -16.74
C ASP A 326 -21.97 4.50 -16.68
N ALA A 327 -23.19 4.00 -16.44
CA ALA A 327 -23.43 2.57 -16.30
C ALA A 327 -23.11 1.76 -17.58
N ALA A 328 -23.23 2.37 -18.76
CA ALA A 328 -22.94 1.68 -20.03
C ALA A 328 -21.43 1.52 -20.23
N ALA A 329 -20.65 2.56 -19.93
CA ALA A 329 -19.19 2.51 -19.93
C ALA A 329 -18.64 1.54 -18.88
N LEU A 330 -19.23 1.49 -17.67
CA LEU A 330 -18.91 0.49 -16.65
C LEU A 330 -19.15 -0.94 -17.14
N ALA A 331 -20.31 -1.18 -17.77
CA ALA A 331 -20.65 -2.49 -18.32
C ALA A 331 -19.73 -2.91 -19.47
N ASP A 332 -19.41 -2.00 -20.40
CA ASP A 332 -18.48 -2.25 -21.51
C ASP A 332 -17.07 -2.59 -21.01
N ARG A 333 -16.58 -1.86 -20.00
CA ARG A 333 -15.29 -2.15 -19.35
C ARG A 333 -15.27 -3.55 -18.75
N ALA A 334 -16.27 -3.90 -17.94
CA ALA A 334 -16.30 -5.24 -17.36
C ALA A 334 -16.49 -6.33 -18.41
N ALA A 335 -17.24 -6.09 -19.48
CA ALA A 335 -17.34 -7.04 -20.58
C ALA A 335 -15.97 -7.31 -21.23
N LYS A 336 -15.14 -6.27 -21.43
CA LYS A 336 -13.77 -6.41 -21.92
C LYS A 336 -12.89 -7.20 -20.96
N GLU A 337 -12.95 -6.90 -19.66
CA GLU A 337 -12.19 -7.62 -18.63
C GLU A 337 -12.62 -9.10 -18.53
N LEU A 338 -13.92 -9.39 -18.58
CA LEU A 338 -14.45 -10.76 -18.62
C LEU A 338 -13.99 -11.52 -19.87
N LEU A 339 -13.89 -10.84 -21.03
CA LEU A 339 -13.34 -11.45 -22.25
C LEU A 339 -11.85 -11.77 -22.10
N CYS A 340 -11.06 -10.93 -21.43
CA CYS A 340 -9.67 -11.23 -21.12
C CYS A 340 -9.54 -12.43 -20.16
N LEU A 341 -10.48 -12.62 -19.22
CA LEU A 341 -10.48 -13.81 -18.36
C LEU A 341 -10.72 -15.11 -19.13
N ARG A 342 -11.31 -15.07 -20.32
CA ARG A 342 -11.47 -16.23 -21.20
C ARG A 342 -10.14 -16.77 -21.72
N GLU A 343 -9.11 -15.94 -21.75
CA GLU A 343 -7.75 -16.36 -22.09
C GLU A 343 -7.08 -17.15 -20.95
N CYS A 344 -7.64 -17.06 -19.73
CA CYS A 344 -7.34 -17.97 -18.63
C CYS A 344 -8.14 -19.28 -18.78
N ASP A 345 -7.65 -20.38 -18.22
CA ASP A 345 -8.39 -21.65 -18.21
C ASP A 345 -9.69 -21.49 -17.39
N MET A 346 -10.83 -21.37 -18.08
CA MET A 346 -12.15 -21.20 -17.47
C MET A 346 -12.62 -22.43 -16.67
N ASN A 347 -11.89 -23.54 -16.72
CA ASN A 347 -12.09 -24.66 -15.78
C ASN A 347 -11.51 -24.37 -14.38
N ASP A 348 -10.75 -23.28 -14.22
CA ASP A 348 -10.31 -22.79 -12.92
C ASP A 348 -11.48 -22.10 -12.21
N ALA A 349 -11.96 -22.71 -11.11
CA ALA A 349 -12.98 -22.13 -10.25
C ALA A 349 -12.62 -20.71 -9.76
N ARG A 350 -11.33 -20.35 -9.72
CA ARG A 350 -10.89 -18.98 -9.38
C ARG A 350 -11.19 -17.97 -10.49
N ALA A 351 -11.16 -18.38 -11.76
CA ALA A 351 -11.53 -17.52 -12.87
C ALA A 351 -13.03 -17.19 -12.82
N LEU A 352 -13.87 -18.17 -12.50
CA LEU A 352 -15.31 -17.98 -12.29
C LEU A 352 -15.60 -17.09 -11.07
N LEU A 353 -14.87 -17.26 -9.96
CA LEU A 353 -14.98 -16.38 -8.80
C LEU A 353 -14.67 -14.93 -9.17
N ARG A 354 -13.57 -14.71 -9.90
CA ARG A 354 -13.16 -13.38 -10.33
C ARG A 354 -14.19 -12.75 -11.26
N ALA A 355 -14.74 -13.52 -12.20
CA ALA A 355 -15.81 -13.07 -13.09
C ALA A 355 -17.06 -12.64 -12.30
N HIS A 356 -17.49 -13.46 -11.33
CA HIS A 356 -18.66 -13.14 -10.50
C HIS A 356 -18.42 -11.94 -9.57
N ALA A 357 -17.22 -11.81 -9.03
CA ALA A 357 -16.81 -10.66 -8.24
C ALA A 357 -16.84 -9.37 -9.06
N LEU A 358 -16.33 -9.40 -10.29
CA LEU A 358 -16.35 -8.28 -11.22
C LEU A 358 -17.78 -7.86 -11.58
N CYS A 359 -18.67 -8.81 -11.88
CA CYS A 359 -20.08 -8.49 -12.13
C CYS A 359 -20.74 -7.82 -10.91
N SER A 360 -20.47 -8.32 -9.70
CA SER A 360 -20.99 -7.69 -8.49
C SER A 360 -20.46 -6.28 -8.28
N ALA A 361 -19.16 -6.06 -8.55
CA ALA A 361 -18.55 -4.74 -8.45
C ALA A 361 -19.22 -3.74 -9.40
N VAL A 362 -19.44 -4.12 -10.67
CA VAL A 362 -20.15 -3.25 -11.62
C VAL A 362 -21.58 -2.93 -11.19
N LEU A 363 -22.31 -3.90 -10.65
CA LEU A 363 -23.66 -3.66 -10.14
C LEU A 363 -23.64 -2.70 -8.94
N MET A 364 -22.64 -2.81 -8.07
CA MET A 364 -22.46 -1.87 -6.96
C MET A 364 -22.14 -0.46 -7.48
N GLU A 365 -21.21 -0.30 -8.43
CA GLU A 365 -20.91 1.01 -9.00
C GLU A 365 -22.10 1.62 -9.74
N ALA A 366 -22.75 0.86 -10.63
CA ALA A 366 -23.92 1.33 -11.37
C ALA A 366 -25.07 1.75 -10.45
N SER A 367 -25.13 1.25 -9.21
CA SER A 367 -26.14 1.63 -8.22
C SER A 367 -25.87 2.95 -7.51
N SER A 368 -24.63 3.47 -7.58
CA SER A 368 -24.15 4.63 -6.82
C SER A 368 -24.09 5.92 -7.64
N GLY A 369 -24.43 5.88 -8.92
CA GLY A 369 -24.50 7.03 -9.82
C GLY A 369 -23.37 7.03 -10.85
N GLU A 370 -22.96 8.21 -11.31
CA GLU A 370 -21.90 8.35 -12.33
C GLU A 370 -20.56 8.80 -11.74
N THR A 371 -20.52 9.22 -10.47
CA THR A 371 -19.32 9.73 -9.81
C THR A 371 -18.94 8.80 -8.68
N PHE A 372 -17.69 8.36 -8.68
CA PHE A 372 -17.13 7.43 -7.71
C PHE A 372 -15.97 8.08 -7.00
N THR A 373 -15.98 8.08 -5.68
CA THR A 373 -14.93 8.66 -4.85
C THR A 373 -14.32 7.59 -3.97
N TRP A 374 -13.03 7.33 -4.19
CA TRP A 374 -12.25 6.37 -3.41
C TRP A 374 -11.29 7.10 -2.47
N PRO A 375 -11.18 6.68 -1.20
CA PRO A 375 -10.07 7.10 -0.37
C PRO A 375 -8.78 6.54 -0.97
N VAL A 376 -7.72 7.36 -1.03
CA VAL A 376 -6.40 6.93 -1.47
C VAL A 376 -5.35 7.38 -0.45
N ARG A 377 -4.29 6.59 -0.30
CA ARG A 377 -3.15 6.91 0.55
C ARG A 377 -1.90 6.96 -0.30
N LEU A 378 -1.03 7.92 0.00
CA LEU A 378 0.30 8.04 -0.56
C LEU A 378 1.31 7.99 0.59
N SER A 379 2.23 7.02 0.54
CA SER A 379 3.51 7.15 1.23
C SER A 379 4.62 7.36 0.21
N ALA A 380 5.56 8.25 0.51
CA ALA A 380 6.63 8.61 -0.41
C ALA A 380 7.96 8.76 0.30
N ALA A 381 9.03 8.47 -0.43
CA ALA A 381 10.41 8.75 -0.05
C ALA A 381 11.00 9.65 -1.14
N ALA A 382 11.65 10.72 -0.73
CA ALA A 382 12.14 11.73 -1.63
C ALA A 382 13.42 12.36 -1.12
N SER A 383 14.33 12.69 -2.04
CA SER A 383 15.61 13.32 -1.74
C SER A 383 15.78 14.56 -2.60
N GLY A 384 16.80 15.36 -2.32
CA GLY A 384 17.06 16.54 -3.13
C GLY A 384 18.48 17.05 -2.96
N SER A 385 19.10 17.43 -4.08
CA SER A 385 20.34 18.20 -4.13
C SER A 385 20.04 19.52 -4.84
N GLY A 386 20.42 20.66 -4.24
CA GLY A 386 20.24 21.98 -4.89
C GLY A 386 18.84 22.60 -4.79
N GLY A 387 18.04 22.22 -3.78
CA GLY A 387 16.83 22.95 -3.39
C GLY A 387 15.50 22.47 -4.01
N ALA A 388 15.52 21.49 -4.91
CA ALA A 388 14.31 20.84 -5.42
C ALA A 388 14.21 19.39 -4.92
N LEU A 389 13.07 19.05 -4.33
CA LEU A 389 12.80 17.71 -3.83
C LEU A 389 12.29 16.81 -4.96
N ARG A 390 12.75 15.57 -5.02
CA ARG A 390 12.40 14.59 -6.06
C ARG A 390 12.05 13.25 -5.42
N LEU A 391 10.95 12.66 -5.87
CA LEU A 391 10.46 11.35 -5.43
C LEU A 391 11.39 10.23 -5.91
N GLU A 392 11.88 9.44 -4.97
CA GLU A 392 12.53 8.16 -5.26
C GLU A 392 11.53 7.01 -5.21
N LEU A 393 10.56 7.09 -4.30
CA LEU A 393 9.46 6.14 -4.19
C LEU A 393 8.16 6.90 -3.95
N ALA A 394 7.11 6.55 -4.70
CA ALA A 394 5.74 6.94 -4.41
C ALA A 394 4.86 5.69 -4.36
N HIS A 395 4.26 5.38 -3.21
CA HIS A 395 3.41 4.21 -3.02
C HIS A 395 1.96 4.63 -2.81
N PHE A 396 1.14 4.37 -3.82
CA PHE A 396 -0.30 4.54 -3.80
C PHE A 396 -0.97 3.27 -3.29
N SER A 397 -1.88 3.40 -2.32
CA SER A 397 -2.78 2.30 -1.97
C SER A 397 -4.21 2.79 -1.84
N PHE A 398 -5.13 1.93 -2.27
CA PHE A 398 -6.47 2.00 -1.76
C PHE A 398 -6.53 1.27 -0.44
N PRO A 399 -7.25 1.81 0.55
CA PRO A 399 -7.69 1.01 1.66
C PRO A 399 -8.39 -0.25 1.19
N PHE A 400 -8.00 -1.36 1.78
CA PHE A 400 -8.44 -2.70 1.45
C PHE A 400 -9.23 -3.27 2.62
N TYR A 401 -10.46 -3.68 2.36
CA TYR A 401 -11.37 -4.12 3.40
C TYR A 401 -11.75 -5.57 3.18
N TRP A 402 -10.94 -6.47 3.74
CA TRP A 402 -11.29 -7.89 3.71
C TRP A 402 -12.15 -8.28 4.90
N ILE A 403 -13.38 -7.79 4.90
CA ILE A 403 -14.47 -8.51 5.52
C ILE A 403 -15.04 -9.41 4.45
N MET A 404 -15.33 -10.66 4.79
CA MET A 404 -16.51 -11.42 4.32
C MET A 404 -16.28 -12.93 4.29
N GLU A 405 -15.06 -13.39 4.51
CA GLU A 405 -14.85 -14.79 4.81
C GLU A 405 -14.25 -14.90 6.20
N ASP A 406 -14.98 -15.55 7.09
CA ASP A 406 -14.56 -15.87 8.45
C ASP A 406 -13.25 -16.67 8.36
N LYS A 407 -12.13 -15.96 8.46
CA LYS A 407 -10.79 -16.54 8.41
C LYS A 407 -10.64 -17.38 9.67
N ILE A 408 -10.08 -18.58 9.55
CA ILE A 408 -9.58 -19.26 10.74
C ILE A 408 -8.43 -18.40 11.24
N ALA A 409 -8.67 -17.71 12.37
CA ALA A 409 -7.66 -16.94 13.05
C ALA A 409 -6.47 -17.87 13.26
N PRO A 410 -5.24 -17.48 12.91
CA PRO A 410 -4.11 -18.41 13.01
C PRO A 410 -3.83 -18.86 14.44
N ALA A 411 -4.30 -18.11 15.45
CA ALA A 411 -4.31 -18.55 16.86
C ALA A 411 -5.29 -19.70 17.16
N GLU A 412 -6.25 -19.98 16.28
CA GLU A 412 -7.24 -21.06 16.38
C GLU A 412 -6.88 -22.30 15.52
N ARG A 413 -5.81 -22.24 14.73
CA ARG A 413 -5.24 -23.40 14.01
C ARG A 413 -4.26 -24.13 14.90
#